data_AF-G2ISI7-F1
#
_entry.id   AF-G2ISI7-F1
#
_cell.length_a   1.000
_cell.length_b   1.000
_cell.length_c   1.000
_cell.angle_alpha   90.00
_cell.angle_beta   90.00
_cell.angle_gamma   90.00
#
_symmetry.space_group_name_H-M   'P 1'
#
loop_
_entity.id
_entity.type
_entity.pdbx_description
1 polymer ?
#
loop_
_entity_poly.entity_id
_entity_poly.type
_entity_poly.pdbx_seq_one_letter_code
_entity_poly.pdbx_strand_id
1 'polypeptide(L)'
;MMWDVARFITRPLRTSGSGGIYMNYRATSAALLLALSLSACASSGGVQDVARISDPVQREQAIAALRAAAPKPIEGNGGAFMSPFTSDGVTAEWVTNAMGVQNAGDIAGAAGQVAADQLLSNIPFAGLFAGQATKKLARAAALKSIGGEEFLKSSSDQSFNTLEDMAANMYAFHSGHTEYARIVKAVTAIYPDFGNIYARYPRTPVVSEATTSASL
;
A
#
# COMPACT_ATOMS: atom_id res chain seq x y z
N MET A 1 53.32 -34.05 4.12
CA MET A 1 54.04 -33.13 3.22
C MET A 1 53.25 -31.82 3.21
N MET A 2 53.45 -30.91 4.17
CA MET A 2 54.47 -29.84 4.15
C MET A 2 54.63 -29.27 2.74
N TRP A 3 54.12 -28.05 2.49
CA TRP A 3 54.88 -26.95 1.89
C TRP A 3 54.25 -25.60 2.29
N ASP A 4 55.15 -24.77 2.79
CA ASP A 4 55.00 -23.45 3.40
C ASP A 4 55.30 -22.40 2.31
N VAL A 5 54.44 -21.39 2.14
CA VAL A 5 54.71 -20.25 1.25
C VAL A 5 54.42 -18.94 1.98
N ALA A 6 55.47 -18.50 2.69
CA ALA A 6 56.02 -17.15 2.71
C ALA A 6 55.08 -15.93 2.93
N ARG A 7 55.23 -15.38 4.14
CA ARG A 7 55.53 -13.96 4.46
C ARG A 7 54.76 -12.89 3.69
N PHE A 8 53.78 -12.30 4.38
CA PHE A 8 53.53 -10.86 4.24
C PHE A 8 53.81 -10.14 5.56
N ILE A 9 54.52 -9.04 5.39
CA ILE A 9 55.25 -8.23 6.36
C ILE A 9 54.31 -7.59 7.38
N THR A 10 54.52 -7.85 8.67
CA THR A 10 54.08 -6.94 9.74
C THR A 10 55.14 -6.90 10.83
N ARG A 11 55.87 -5.77 10.92
CA ARG A 11 56.73 -5.44 12.06
C ARG A 11 55.85 -4.86 13.16
N PRO A 12 55.84 -5.38 14.40
CA PRO A 12 55.32 -4.63 15.54
C PRO A 12 56.42 -3.76 16.14
N LEU A 13 56.06 -2.50 16.40
CA LEU A 13 56.88 -1.51 17.09
C LEU A 13 57.17 -1.97 18.52
N ARG A 14 58.45 -1.93 18.86
CA ARG A 14 59.01 -2.14 20.19
C ARG A 14 58.80 -0.88 21.02
N THR A 15 57.93 -0.92 22.03
CA THR A 15 57.94 0.06 23.12
C THR A 15 58.16 -0.67 24.45
N SER A 16 59.27 -0.30 25.07
CA SER A 16 59.79 -0.74 26.35
C SER A 16 58.99 -0.11 27.51
N GLY A 17 58.76 -0.86 28.60
CA GLY A 17 58.48 -0.24 29.91
C GLY A 17 57.49 -0.98 30.82
N SER A 18 58.05 -1.79 31.71
CA SER A 18 57.69 -2.00 33.13
C SER A 18 56.23 -2.04 33.62
N GLY A 19 55.89 -3.18 34.24
CA GLY A 19 55.24 -3.19 35.55
C GLY A 19 53.80 -3.69 35.60
N GLY A 20 53.51 -4.59 36.55
CA GLY A 20 52.16 -4.76 37.10
C GLY A 20 51.54 -6.15 36.91
N ILE A 21 51.63 -6.94 37.97
CA ILE A 21 50.81 -8.14 38.22
C ILE A 21 49.33 -7.71 38.25
N TYR A 22 48.47 -8.22 37.36
CA TYR A 22 47.04 -8.39 37.65
C TYR A 22 46.44 -9.59 36.91
N MET A 23 46.07 -10.57 37.73
CA MET A 23 45.15 -11.67 37.49
C MET A 23 43.91 -11.18 36.71
N ASN A 24 43.61 -11.76 35.55
CA ASN A 24 42.42 -11.40 34.78
C ASN A 24 41.57 -12.62 34.45
N TYR A 25 40.39 -12.64 35.08
CA TYR A 25 39.21 -13.42 34.74
C TYR A 25 38.95 -13.40 33.23
N ARG A 26 39.13 -14.53 32.56
CA ARG A 26 38.65 -14.76 31.19
C ARG A 26 37.46 -15.71 31.20
N ALA A 27 36.38 -15.24 31.78
CA ALA A 27 35.05 -15.82 31.61
C ALA A 27 34.11 -14.66 31.34
N THR A 28 34.00 -14.27 30.07
CA THR A 28 32.82 -13.66 29.43
C THR A 28 33.22 -13.15 28.04
N SER A 29 32.30 -13.30 27.08
CA SER A 29 32.26 -12.52 25.82
C SER A 29 32.99 -13.06 24.59
N ALA A 30 32.95 -14.38 24.34
CA ALA A 30 33.22 -14.93 22.99
C ALA A 30 32.00 -15.62 22.34
N ALA A 31 30.83 -15.56 22.96
CA ALA A 31 29.58 -16.13 22.42
C ALA A 31 28.58 -15.08 21.91
N LEU A 32 28.91 -13.78 21.97
CA LEU A 32 27.99 -12.69 21.62
C LEU A 32 28.33 -11.96 20.31
N LEU A 33 29.23 -12.50 19.49
CA LEU A 33 29.63 -11.90 18.20
C LEU A 33 29.29 -12.77 16.99
N LEU A 34 28.37 -13.73 17.13
CA LEU A 34 27.85 -14.54 16.02
C LEU A 34 26.34 -14.34 15.80
N ALA A 35 25.79 -13.17 16.14
CA ALA A 35 24.35 -12.88 16.04
C ALA A 35 24.02 -11.54 15.35
N LEU A 36 24.92 -10.97 14.54
CA LEU A 36 24.71 -9.68 13.86
C LEU A 36 24.85 -9.72 12.33
N SER A 37 24.85 -10.90 11.70
CA SER A 37 24.90 -11.00 10.23
C SER A 37 23.54 -10.97 9.50
N LEU A 38 22.41 -10.80 10.21
CA LEU A 38 21.11 -10.53 9.58
C LEU A 38 20.76 -9.05 9.65
N SER A 39 21.42 -8.19 8.87
CA SER A 39 20.94 -6.82 8.69
C SER A 39 21.27 -6.23 7.32
N ALA A 40 21.01 -7.02 6.28
CA ALA A 40 21.09 -6.57 4.90
C ALA A 40 19.83 -7.00 4.14
N CYS A 41 18.67 -6.47 4.54
CA CYS A 41 17.59 -6.22 3.59
C CYS A 41 16.67 -5.10 4.11
N ALA A 42 17.25 -3.94 4.39
CA ALA A 42 16.50 -2.69 4.26
C ALA A 42 16.41 -2.37 2.77
N SER A 43 15.69 -3.19 2.01
CA SER A 43 15.18 -2.73 0.73
C SER A 43 14.03 -1.79 1.09
N SER A 44 14.21 -0.50 0.79
CA SER A 44 13.13 0.46 0.70
C SER A 44 12.19 0.00 -0.42
N GLY A 45 11.38 -1.02 -0.14
CA GLY A 45 10.36 -1.61 -1.01
C GLY A 45 9.15 -0.69 -1.06
N GLY A 46 9.36 0.54 -1.50
CA GLY A 46 8.27 1.46 -1.79
C GLY A 46 7.54 0.94 -3.02
N VAL A 47 6.43 0.25 -2.80
CA VAL A 47 5.34 0.00 -3.77
C VAL A 47 5.72 -0.79 -5.04
N GLN A 48 7.00 -1.06 -5.30
CA GLN A 48 7.49 -1.63 -6.54
C GLN A 48 7.44 -3.17 -6.50
N ASP A 49 6.29 -3.67 -6.92
CA ASP A 49 6.06 -4.99 -7.51
C ASP A 49 6.34 -6.20 -6.61
N VAL A 50 5.60 -6.29 -5.49
CA VAL A 50 5.46 -7.52 -4.69
C VAL A 50 5.19 -8.76 -5.56
N ALA A 51 4.55 -8.57 -6.73
CA ALA A 51 4.27 -9.62 -7.70
C ALA A 51 5.50 -10.16 -8.47
N ARG A 52 6.59 -9.40 -8.54
CA ARG A 52 7.85 -9.87 -9.17
C ARG A 52 8.66 -10.76 -8.24
N ILE A 53 8.32 -10.80 -6.96
CA ILE A 53 9.00 -11.63 -5.96
C ILE A 53 8.51 -13.06 -6.14
N SER A 54 9.34 -13.92 -6.73
CA SER A 54 9.02 -15.34 -6.96
C SER A 54 9.09 -16.17 -5.69
N ASP A 55 9.94 -15.79 -4.73
CA ASP A 55 10.07 -16.48 -3.44
C ASP A 55 8.85 -16.18 -2.54
N PRO A 56 8.09 -17.19 -2.10
CA PRO A 56 6.88 -17.00 -1.30
C PRO A 56 7.16 -16.37 0.08
N VAL A 57 8.29 -16.68 0.70
CA VAL A 57 8.66 -16.14 2.02
C VAL A 57 8.99 -14.66 1.90
N GLN A 58 9.79 -14.29 0.90
CA GLN A 58 10.14 -12.90 0.65
C GLN A 58 8.91 -12.07 0.23
N ARG A 59 7.99 -12.67 -0.53
CA ARG A 59 6.74 -12.01 -0.92
C ARG A 59 5.87 -11.72 0.29
N GLU A 60 5.69 -12.69 1.18
CA GLU A 60 4.90 -12.49 2.40
C GLU A 60 5.50 -11.40 3.29
N GLN A 61 6.82 -11.38 3.45
CA GLN A 61 7.52 -10.33 4.19
C GLN A 61 7.31 -8.94 3.55
N ALA A 62 7.36 -8.84 2.22
CA ALA A 62 7.11 -7.60 1.51
C ALA A 62 5.64 -7.13 1.64
N ILE A 63 4.68 -8.05 1.61
CA ILE A 63 3.26 -7.76 1.85
C ILE A 63 3.04 -7.29 3.30
N ALA A 64 3.65 -7.97 4.27
CA ALA A 64 3.57 -7.58 5.67
C ALA A 64 4.17 -6.19 5.91
N ALA A 65 5.32 -5.89 5.29
CA ALA A 65 5.94 -4.57 5.34
C ALA A 65 5.06 -3.49 4.71
N LEU A 66 4.44 -3.77 3.55
CA LEU A 66 3.51 -2.85 2.89
C LEU A 66 2.30 -2.55 3.78
N ARG A 67 1.70 -3.57 4.40
CA ARG A 67 0.56 -3.42 5.31
C ARG A 67 0.94 -2.71 6.61
N ALA A 68 2.14 -2.95 7.13
CA ALA A 68 2.64 -2.28 8.32
C ALA A 68 2.92 -0.78 8.08
N ALA A 69 3.34 -0.42 6.86
CA ALA A 69 3.57 0.96 6.45
C ALA A 69 2.30 1.67 5.97
N ALA A 70 1.25 0.93 5.63
CA ALA A 70 0.00 1.49 5.15
C ALA A 70 -0.69 2.34 6.25
N PRO A 71 -1.23 3.51 5.89
CA PRO A 71 -2.00 4.34 6.82
C PRO A 71 -3.18 3.57 7.39
N LYS A 72 -3.37 3.71 8.70
CA LYS A 72 -4.53 3.14 9.39
C LYS A 72 -5.75 4.03 9.16
N PRO A 73 -6.93 3.45 8.87
CA PRO A 73 -8.16 4.23 8.82
C PRO A 73 -8.45 4.87 10.19
N ILE A 74 -9.13 6.00 10.15
CA ILE A 74 -9.71 6.65 11.32
C ILE A 74 -11.05 5.99 11.56
N GLU A 75 -11.28 5.51 12.77
CA GLU A 75 -12.58 4.97 13.17
C GLU A 75 -13.64 6.07 13.17
N GLY A 76 -14.81 5.75 12.60
CA GLY A 76 -15.90 6.67 12.34
C GLY A 76 -15.69 7.55 11.10
N ASN A 77 -16.49 8.62 11.02
CA ASN A 77 -16.60 9.51 9.86
C ASN A 77 -15.95 10.88 10.08
N GLY A 78 -14.96 10.98 10.97
CA GLY A 78 -14.28 12.22 11.32
C GLY A 78 -13.29 12.73 10.27
N GLY A 79 -12.83 11.85 9.37
CA GLY A 79 -11.94 12.21 8.26
C GLY A 79 -12.66 12.91 7.11
N ALA A 80 -11.87 13.45 6.17
CA ALA A 80 -12.39 14.14 4.98
C ALA A 80 -12.89 13.17 3.89
N PHE A 81 -12.41 11.93 3.89
CA PHE A 81 -12.69 10.92 2.87
C PHE A 81 -13.21 9.65 3.53
N MET A 82 -14.40 9.20 3.15
CA MET A 82 -15.03 8.02 3.73
C MET A 82 -14.45 6.76 3.09
N SER A 83 -14.16 5.77 3.92
CA SER A 83 -13.60 4.50 3.47
C SER A 83 -14.61 3.75 2.59
N PRO A 84 -14.16 3.12 1.48
CA PRO A 84 -15.00 2.23 0.69
C PRO A 84 -15.14 0.83 1.30
N PHE A 85 -14.41 0.54 2.36
CA PHE A 85 -14.47 -0.71 3.11
C PHE A 85 -14.80 -0.42 4.56
N THR A 86 -15.57 -1.31 5.18
CA THR A 86 -15.83 -1.29 6.61
C THR A 86 -14.67 -1.86 7.40
N SER A 87 -14.67 -1.65 8.71
CA SER A 87 -13.71 -2.24 9.65
C SER A 87 -13.65 -3.78 9.58
N ASP A 88 -14.76 -4.42 9.22
CA ASP A 88 -14.87 -5.87 8.98
C ASP A 88 -14.31 -6.32 7.61
N GLY A 89 -13.85 -5.38 6.78
CA GLY A 89 -13.30 -5.65 5.44
C GLY A 89 -14.35 -5.86 4.35
N VAL A 90 -15.62 -5.56 4.63
CA VAL A 90 -16.73 -5.63 3.66
C VAL A 90 -16.82 -4.30 2.91
N THR A 91 -17.35 -4.32 1.69
CA THR A 91 -17.59 -3.09 0.93
C THR A 91 -18.68 -2.23 1.58
N ALA A 92 -18.43 -0.94 1.77
CA ALA A 92 -19.40 -0.01 2.36
C ALA A 92 -20.66 0.13 1.49
N GLU A 93 -21.80 0.47 2.12
CA GLU A 93 -23.10 0.49 1.42
C GLU A 93 -23.14 1.54 0.30
N TRP A 94 -22.55 2.72 0.51
CA TRP A 94 -22.45 3.74 -0.52
C TRP A 94 -21.69 3.29 -1.77
N VAL A 95 -20.69 2.42 -1.62
CA VAL A 95 -19.94 1.85 -2.73
C VAL A 95 -20.83 0.86 -3.48
N THR A 96 -21.58 0.03 -2.75
CA THR A 96 -22.54 -0.91 -3.34
C THR A 96 -23.61 -0.17 -4.14
N ASN A 97 -24.15 0.93 -3.60
CA ASN A 97 -25.09 1.80 -4.32
C ASN A 97 -24.44 2.45 -5.54
N ALA A 98 -23.22 3.00 -5.40
CA ALA A 98 -22.48 3.57 -6.52
C ALA A 98 -22.22 2.55 -7.63
N MET A 99 -21.95 1.28 -7.30
CA MET A 99 -21.82 0.20 -8.28
C MET A 99 -23.16 -0.18 -8.91
N GLY A 100 -24.25 -0.21 -8.13
CA GLY A 100 -25.61 -0.42 -8.64
C GLY A 100 -26.02 0.64 -9.69
N VAL A 101 -25.76 1.91 -9.39
CA VAL A 101 -26.04 3.03 -10.32
C VAL A 101 -25.12 2.97 -11.56
N GLN A 102 -23.88 2.49 -11.43
CA GLN A 102 -23.01 2.24 -12.58
C GLN A 102 -23.58 1.15 -13.51
N ASN A 103 -24.14 0.07 -12.93
CA ASN A 103 -24.74 -1.01 -13.70
C ASN A 103 -26.06 -0.57 -14.37
N ALA A 104 -26.80 0.34 -13.73
CA ALA A 104 -28.03 0.91 -14.28
C ALA A 104 -27.80 1.92 -15.42
N GLY A 105 -26.54 2.32 -15.68
CA GLY A 105 -26.18 3.28 -16.74
C GLY A 105 -26.30 4.75 -16.32
N ASP A 106 -26.80 5.06 -15.13
CA ASP A 106 -27.06 6.44 -14.68
C ASP A 106 -25.79 7.22 -14.33
N ILE A 107 -24.76 6.55 -13.78
CA ILE A 107 -23.43 7.20 -13.61
C ILE A 107 -22.74 7.40 -14.96
N ALA A 108 -22.98 6.52 -15.94
CA ALA A 108 -22.52 6.71 -17.31
C ALA A 108 -23.30 7.82 -18.03
N GLY A 109 -24.54 8.14 -17.62
CA GLY A 109 -25.32 9.30 -18.11
C GLY A 109 -24.92 10.62 -17.45
N ALA A 110 -24.64 10.62 -16.14
CA ALA A 110 -24.14 11.79 -15.41
C ALA A 110 -22.70 12.17 -15.82
N ALA A 111 -21.87 11.18 -16.18
CA ALA A 111 -20.57 11.38 -16.82
C ALA A 111 -20.66 11.48 -18.36
N GLY A 112 -21.76 11.03 -18.97
CA GLY A 112 -21.92 10.84 -20.41
C GLY A 112 -22.09 12.13 -21.21
N GLN A 113 -22.64 13.19 -20.61
CA GLN A 113 -22.58 14.53 -21.20
C GLN A 113 -21.17 15.15 -21.13
N VAL A 114 -20.27 14.62 -20.30
CA VAL A 114 -18.90 15.12 -20.09
C VAL A 114 -17.86 14.25 -20.83
N ALA A 115 -18.26 13.08 -21.34
CA ALA A 115 -17.37 12.06 -21.90
C ALA A 115 -17.23 12.05 -23.43
N ALA A 116 -18.05 12.81 -24.17
CA ALA A 116 -18.04 12.78 -25.65
C ALA A 116 -16.71 13.27 -26.26
N ASP A 117 -15.97 14.14 -25.57
CA ASP A 117 -14.79 14.83 -26.13
C ASP A 117 -13.43 14.15 -25.82
N GLN A 118 -13.40 13.03 -25.08
CA GLN A 118 -12.17 12.54 -24.44
C GLN A 118 -11.71 11.14 -24.88
N LEU A 119 -12.07 10.72 -26.10
CA LEU A 119 -11.74 9.41 -26.65
C LEU A 119 -10.38 9.36 -27.35
N LEU A 120 -9.29 9.85 -26.75
CA LEU A 120 -7.95 9.81 -27.39
C LEU A 120 -6.74 9.57 -26.46
N SER A 121 -6.91 9.04 -25.24
CA SER A 121 -5.73 8.67 -24.42
C SER A 121 -5.91 7.42 -23.55
N ASN A 122 -4.88 6.57 -23.58
CA ASN A 122 -4.83 5.19 -23.10
C ASN A 122 -4.86 4.98 -21.56
N ILE A 123 -5.59 5.82 -20.81
CA ILE A 123 -5.99 5.55 -19.42
C ILE A 123 -7.45 5.98 -19.24
N PRO A 124 -8.41 5.06 -19.07
CA PRO A 124 -9.86 5.32 -19.22
C PRO A 124 -10.51 6.25 -18.16
N PHE A 125 -9.73 6.88 -17.28
CA PHE A 125 -10.24 7.75 -16.20
C PHE A 125 -9.46 9.05 -15.99
N ALA A 126 -8.23 9.18 -16.49
CA ALA A 126 -7.38 10.34 -16.20
C ALA A 126 -7.76 11.61 -16.97
N GLY A 127 -8.53 11.48 -18.06
CA GLY A 127 -8.95 12.60 -18.90
C GLY A 127 -10.30 13.23 -18.51
N LEU A 128 -11.23 12.46 -17.93
CA LEU A 128 -12.67 12.78 -17.93
C LEU A 128 -13.06 14.09 -17.21
N PHE A 129 -12.18 14.67 -16.41
CA PHE A 129 -12.48 15.88 -15.63
C PHE A 129 -11.37 16.94 -15.74
N ALA A 130 -11.26 17.55 -16.92
CA ALA A 130 -10.22 18.54 -17.25
C ALA A 130 -10.25 19.84 -16.41
N GLY A 131 -11.25 20.06 -15.54
CA GLY A 131 -11.34 21.26 -14.71
C GLY A 131 -11.93 21.03 -13.30
N GLN A 132 -11.47 21.81 -12.31
CA GLN A 132 -11.93 21.70 -10.92
C GLN A 132 -13.45 21.95 -10.77
N ALA A 133 -14.03 22.85 -11.57
CA ALA A 133 -15.47 23.09 -11.59
C ALA A 133 -16.25 21.85 -12.04
N THR A 134 -15.79 21.20 -13.12
CA THR A 134 -16.38 19.96 -13.64
C THR A 134 -16.25 18.81 -12.63
N LYS A 135 -15.12 18.69 -11.94
CA LYS A 135 -14.95 17.71 -10.85
C LYS A 135 -15.95 17.91 -9.71
N LYS A 136 -16.17 19.17 -9.29
CA LYS A 136 -17.15 19.48 -8.22
C LYS A 136 -18.57 19.14 -8.65
N LEU A 137 -18.95 19.47 -9.88
CA LEU A 137 -20.27 19.14 -10.42
C LEU A 137 -20.45 17.63 -10.54
N ALA A 138 -19.45 16.92 -11.07
CA ALA A 138 -19.47 15.47 -11.18
C ALA A 138 -19.59 14.79 -9.81
N ARG A 139 -18.79 15.22 -8.82
CA ARG A 139 -18.92 14.75 -7.45
C ARG A 139 -20.30 15.03 -6.88
N ALA A 140 -20.85 16.22 -7.06
CA ALA A 140 -22.19 16.56 -6.55
C ALA A 140 -23.28 15.68 -7.18
N ALA A 141 -23.20 15.41 -8.49
CA ALA A 141 -24.11 14.51 -9.19
C ALA A 141 -23.97 13.06 -8.69
N ALA A 142 -22.74 12.57 -8.52
CA ALA A 142 -22.46 11.23 -8.01
C ALA A 142 -22.89 11.06 -6.55
N LEU A 143 -22.68 12.08 -5.70
CA LEU A 143 -23.20 12.09 -4.33
C LEU A 143 -24.72 12.01 -4.33
N LYS A 144 -25.38 12.83 -5.14
CA LYS A 144 -26.84 12.81 -5.24
C LYS A 144 -27.37 11.45 -5.67
N SER A 145 -26.70 10.76 -6.60
CA SER A 145 -27.17 9.46 -7.09
C SER A 145 -27.03 8.33 -6.07
N ILE A 146 -26.12 8.44 -5.10
CA ILE A 146 -25.97 7.44 -4.04
C ILE A 146 -26.78 7.72 -2.78
N GLY A 147 -27.45 8.88 -2.67
CA GLY A 147 -28.23 9.28 -1.48
C GLY A 147 -27.71 10.51 -0.73
N GLY A 148 -26.67 11.17 -1.24
CA GLY A 148 -26.12 12.42 -0.70
C GLY A 148 -24.93 12.24 0.25
N GLU A 149 -24.37 13.37 0.70
CA GLU A 149 -23.21 13.41 1.61
C GLU A 149 -23.52 12.80 2.98
N GLU A 150 -24.76 12.95 3.48
CA GLU A 150 -25.18 12.33 4.73
C GLU A 150 -25.17 10.80 4.65
N PHE A 151 -25.72 10.24 3.57
CA PHE A 151 -25.69 8.81 3.33
C PHE A 151 -24.26 8.27 3.19
N LEU A 152 -23.39 8.98 2.47
CA LEU A 152 -21.97 8.64 2.36
C LEU A 152 -21.31 8.50 3.75
N LYS A 153 -21.62 9.42 4.68
CA LYS A 153 -21.05 9.44 6.03
C LYS A 153 -21.68 8.44 6.99
N SER A 154 -22.98 8.16 6.86
CA SER A 154 -23.68 7.23 7.76
C SER A 154 -23.45 5.76 7.38
N SER A 155 -23.16 5.50 6.10
CA SER A 155 -22.86 4.16 5.57
C SER A 155 -21.37 3.77 5.63
N SER A 156 -20.55 4.59 6.30
CA SER A 156 -19.12 4.35 6.48
C SER A 156 -18.77 4.38 7.97
N ASP A 157 -18.08 3.36 8.45
CA ASP A 157 -17.56 3.26 9.82
C ASP A 157 -16.08 3.67 9.90
N GLN A 158 -15.45 4.00 8.78
CA GLN A 158 -14.04 4.37 8.68
C GLN A 158 -13.83 5.54 7.72
N SER A 159 -12.77 6.31 7.95
CA SER A 159 -12.42 7.48 7.15
C SER A 159 -10.92 7.78 7.11
N PHE A 160 -10.52 8.69 6.22
CA PHE A 160 -9.13 9.13 6.01
C PHE A 160 -9.04 10.64 5.94
N ASN A 161 -7.89 11.18 6.33
CA ASN A 161 -7.60 12.62 6.20
C ASN A 161 -7.18 13.01 4.79
N THR A 162 -6.56 12.08 4.04
CA THR A 162 -6.07 12.32 2.68
C THR A 162 -6.51 11.19 1.73
N LEU A 163 -6.61 11.50 0.44
CA LEU A 163 -6.88 10.49 -0.59
C LEU A 163 -5.68 9.56 -0.80
N GLU A 164 -4.47 10.05 -0.58
CA GLU A 164 -3.24 9.27 -0.59
C GLU A 164 -3.28 8.15 0.45
N ASP A 165 -3.69 8.47 1.68
CA ASP A 165 -3.79 7.49 2.76
C ASP A 165 -4.83 6.41 2.44
N MET A 166 -5.98 6.84 1.94
CA MET A 166 -7.04 5.92 1.50
C MET A 166 -6.55 5.02 0.37
N ALA A 167 -5.86 5.58 -0.64
CA ALA A 167 -5.35 4.80 -1.77
C ALA A 167 -4.29 3.77 -1.34
N ALA A 168 -3.37 4.17 -0.45
CA ALA A 168 -2.35 3.28 0.10
C ALA A 168 -2.98 2.12 0.87
N ASN A 169 -3.95 2.43 1.73
CA ASN A 169 -4.68 1.44 2.50
C ASN A 169 -5.46 0.48 1.59
N MET A 170 -6.25 1.03 0.65
CA MET A 170 -7.01 0.24 -0.32
C MET A 170 -6.12 -0.70 -1.14
N TYR A 171 -4.93 -0.27 -1.54
CA TYR A 171 -4.01 -1.13 -2.28
C TYR A 171 -3.45 -2.24 -1.40
N ALA A 172 -2.98 -1.91 -0.19
CA ALA A 172 -2.31 -2.85 0.71
C ALA A 172 -3.23 -3.96 1.26
N PHE A 173 -4.50 -3.64 1.52
CA PHE A 173 -5.44 -4.56 2.18
C PHE A 173 -6.52 -5.11 1.26
N HIS A 174 -6.93 -4.36 0.23
CA HIS A 174 -8.15 -4.68 -0.50
C HIS A 174 -7.95 -4.92 -2.00
N SER A 175 -6.75 -4.71 -2.56
CA SER A 175 -6.51 -4.87 -4.00
C SER A 175 -6.80 -6.28 -4.54
N GLY A 176 -6.74 -7.31 -3.69
CA GLY A 176 -7.13 -8.68 -4.04
C GLY A 176 -8.63 -8.96 -4.06
N HIS A 177 -9.49 -7.98 -3.73
CA HIS A 177 -10.93 -8.16 -3.73
C HIS A 177 -11.47 -8.41 -5.15
N THR A 178 -12.39 -9.36 -5.32
CA THR A 178 -12.90 -9.78 -6.64
C THR A 178 -13.46 -8.60 -7.46
N GLU A 179 -14.14 -7.68 -6.78
CA GLU A 179 -14.79 -6.51 -7.41
C GLU A 179 -13.98 -5.21 -7.29
N TYR A 180 -12.70 -5.33 -6.97
CA TYR A 180 -11.87 -4.18 -6.64
C TYR A 180 -11.82 -3.12 -7.75
N ALA A 181 -11.79 -3.52 -9.02
CA ALA A 181 -11.83 -2.58 -10.14
C ALA A 181 -13.12 -1.74 -10.18
N ARG A 182 -14.27 -2.36 -9.86
CA ARG A 182 -15.55 -1.64 -9.76
C ARG A 182 -15.59 -0.71 -8.55
N ILE A 183 -14.98 -1.13 -7.44
CA ILE A 183 -14.84 -0.32 -6.23
C ILE A 183 -13.97 0.92 -6.51
N VAL A 184 -12.81 0.77 -7.13
CA VAL A 184 -11.94 1.90 -7.53
C VAL A 184 -12.70 2.88 -8.43
N LYS A 185 -13.52 2.37 -9.36
CA LYS A 185 -14.38 3.20 -10.22
C LYS A 185 -15.45 3.94 -9.41
N ALA A 186 -16.12 3.28 -8.48
CA ALA A 186 -17.09 3.89 -7.57
C ALA A 186 -16.46 5.00 -6.71
N VAL A 187 -15.30 4.73 -6.13
CA VAL A 187 -14.52 5.69 -5.33
C VAL A 187 -14.12 6.88 -6.19
N THR A 188 -13.66 6.66 -7.42
CA THR A 188 -13.28 7.74 -8.34
C THR A 188 -14.48 8.61 -8.74
N ALA A 189 -15.69 8.05 -8.82
CA ALA A 189 -16.89 8.84 -9.12
C ALA A 189 -17.22 9.83 -7.98
N ILE A 190 -17.04 9.42 -6.73
CA ILE A 190 -17.28 10.27 -5.55
C ILE A 190 -16.08 11.20 -5.28
N TYR A 191 -14.86 10.71 -5.50
CA TYR A 191 -13.60 11.41 -5.28
C TYR A 191 -12.79 11.45 -6.59
N PRO A 192 -13.05 12.42 -7.49
CA PRO A 192 -12.45 12.44 -8.84
C PRO A 192 -10.91 12.40 -8.88
N ASP A 193 -10.24 12.99 -7.88
CA ASP A 193 -8.78 13.01 -7.81
C ASP A 193 -8.18 11.65 -7.38
N PHE A 194 -8.99 10.75 -6.82
CA PHE A 194 -8.56 9.43 -6.37
C PHE A 194 -7.99 8.60 -7.53
N GLY A 195 -8.61 8.64 -8.71
CA GLY A 195 -8.16 7.84 -9.86
C GLY A 195 -6.71 8.15 -10.28
N ASN A 196 -6.32 9.43 -10.23
CA ASN A 196 -4.95 9.86 -10.56
C ASN A 196 -3.95 9.44 -9.48
N ILE A 197 -4.34 9.54 -8.21
CA ILE A 197 -3.55 9.08 -7.07
C ILE A 197 -3.32 7.57 -7.15
N TYR A 198 -4.40 6.84 -7.45
CA TYR A 198 -4.41 5.39 -7.49
C TYR A 198 -3.63 4.82 -8.69
N ALA A 199 -3.62 5.51 -9.83
CA ALA A 199 -2.85 5.11 -11.01
C ALA A 199 -1.33 4.99 -10.78
N ARG A 200 -0.81 5.48 -9.64
CA ARG A 200 0.58 5.34 -9.21
C ARG A 200 0.89 3.97 -8.59
N TYR A 201 -0.13 3.21 -8.19
CA TYR A 201 0.03 1.88 -7.62
C TYR A 201 0.10 0.82 -8.73
N PRO A 202 0.84 -0.29 -8.52
CA PRO A 202 0.83 -1.41 -9.44
C PRO A 202 -0.59 -1.92 -9.65
N ARG A 203 -0.86 -2.44 -10.85
CA ARG A 203 -2.15 -3.10 -11.13
C ARG A 203 -2.24 -4.49 -10.52
N THR A 204 -1.13 -5.01 -10.04
CA THR A 204 -1.07 -6.36 -9.50
C THR A 204 -1.62 -6.38 -8.08
N PRO A 205 -2.61 -7.24 -7.78
CA PRO A 205 -3.19 -7.28 -6.44
C PRO A 205 -2.20 -7.83 -5.42
N VAL A 206 -2.35 -7.37 -4.19
CA VAL A 206 -1.59 -7.82 -3.02
C VAL A 206 -2.33 -9.02 -2.41
N VAL A 207 -1.94 -10.23 -2.83
CA VAL A 207 -2.52 -11.50 -2.34
C VAL A 207 -1.41 -12.33 -1.69
N SER A 208 -1.63 -12.80 -0.46
CA SER A 208 -0.72 -13.74 0.21
C SER A 208 -1.01 -15.18 -0.25
N GLU A 209 0.02 -15.94 -0.63
CA GLU A 209 -0.12 -17.33 -1.08
C GLU A 209 -0.65 -18.27 0.02
N ALA A 210 -0.43 -17.91 1.29
CA ALA A 210 -0.93 -18.66 2.45
C ALA A 210 -2.47 -18.76 2.45
N THR A 211 -3.17 -17.77 1.91
CA THR A 211 -4.64 -17.75 1.86
C THR A 211 -5.19 -18.63 0.74
N THR A 212 -4.47 -18.75 -0.38
CA THR A 212 -4.83 -19.58 -1.52
C THR A 212 -4.66 -21.08 -1.22
N SER A 213 -3.68 -21.43 -0.39
CA SER A 213 -3.37 -22.83 -0.04
C SER A 213 -4.38 -23.47 0.92
N ALA A 214 -5.23 -22.68 1.58
CA ALA A 214 -6.23 -23.15 2.53
C ALA A 214 -7.59 -23.48 1.90
N SER A 215 -7.73 -23.35 0.57
CA SER A 215 -8.99 -23.54 -0.16
C SER A 215 -8.97 -24.68 -1.19
N LEU A 216 -8.03 -25.63 -1.09
CA LEU A 216 -7.96 -26.82 -1.95
C LEU A 216 -8.14 -28.12 -1.14
#